data_AF-A0A958MAM9-F1
#
_entry.id   AF-A0A958MAM9-F1
#
_cell.length_a   1.000
_cell.length_b   1.000
_cell.length_c   1.000
_cell.angle_alpha   90.00
_cell.angle_beta   90.00
_cell.angle_gamma   90.00
#
_symmetry.space_group_name_H-M   'P 1'
#
loop_
_entity.id
_entity.type
_entity.pdbx_description
1 polymer ?
#
loop_
_entity_poly.entity_id
_entity_poly.type
_entity_poly.pdbx_seq_one_letter_code
_entity_poly.pdbx_strand_id
1 'polypeptide(L)'
;MTLILVFSACQKDPLPAGADEAQRREIIRVSEQQIANAQQEFTKMEARILRQTPVNAVTLPAGSTDGLAAAVAEAGRGGTILVKAGEHLETGTVTITEKVTIIGEKGAVIFSGTEGVNVAGRLQPALYIKGATGVVIYGLDLRADSYLGGIGILVHNAPKTVISQNSITGFSGGI
;
A
#
# COMPACT_ATOMS: atom_id res chain seq x y z
N MET A 1 11.18 -38.04 -38.48
CA MET A 1 11.73 -36.83 -37.84
C MET A 1 10.72 -36.40 -36.79
N THR A 2 11.13 -36.46 -35.54
CA THR A 2 10.32 -36.30 -34.32
C THR A 2 10.08 -34.82 -34.04
N LEU A 3 8.88 -34.45 -33.60
CA LEU A 3 8.70 -33.32 -32.68
C LEU A 3 7.46 -33.61 -31.80
N ILE A 4 7.71 -34.13 -30.60
CA ILE A 4 6.68 -34.29 -29.56
C ILE A 4 6.75 -33.04 -28.68
N LEU A 5 5.67 -32.25 -28.72
CA LEU A 5 5.42 -31.12 -27.83
C LEU A 5 5.04 -31.64 -26.44
N VAL A 6 5.85 -31.33 -25.44
CA VAL A 6 5.52 -31.59 -24.02
C VAL A 6 4.80 -30.35 -23.49
N PHE A 7 3.49 -30.47 -23.28
CA PHE A 7 2.72 -29.51 -22.49
C PHE A 7 3.09 -29.71 -21.02
N SER A 8 3.81 -28.76 -20.41
CA SER A 8 3.89 -28.64 -18.95
C SER A 8 2.54 -28.16 -18.43
N ALA A 9 1.64 -29.11 -18.23
CA ALA A 9 0.48 -28.91 -17.37
C ALA A 9 0.97 -28.68 -15.95
N CYS A 10 0.46 -27.65 -15.27
CA CYS A 10 0.53 -27.57 -13.82
C CYS A 10 -0.03 -28.88 -13.26
N GLN A 11 0.86 -29.75 -12.79
CA GLN A 11 0.49 -30.89 -11.97
C GLN A 11 -0.08 -30.31 -10.68
N LYS A 12 -1.41 -30.22 -10.63
CA LYS A 12 -2.13 -30.18 -9.37
C LYS A 12 -1.82 -31.51 -8.72
N ASP A 13 -0.83 -31.53 -7.84
CA ASP A 13 -0.48 -32.73 -7.10
C ASP A 13 -1.78 -33.34 -6.54
N PRO A 14 -2.09 -34.60 -6.87
CA PRO A 14 -3.25 -35.25 -6.30
C PRO A 14 -3.07 -35.22 -4.78
N LEU A 15 -4.05 -34.63 -4.08
CA LEU A 15 -4.09 -34.71 -2.62
C LEU A 15 -3.87 -36.18 -2.23
N PRO A 16 -2.88 -36.50 -1.38
CA PRO A 16 -2.58 -37.87 -1.04
C PRO A 16 -3.86 -38.54 -0.53
N ALA A 17 -4.31 -39.54 -1.28
CA ALA A 17 -5.44 -40.38 -0.90
C ALA A 17 -5.03 -41.12 0.38
N GLY A 18 -5.59 -40.68 1.51
CA GLY A 18 -5.27 -41.25 2.82
C GLY A 18 -4.34 -40.40 3.69
N ALA A 19 -4.44 -39.07 3.67
CA ALA A 19 -3.91 -38.27 4.79
C ALA A 19 -4.60 -38.73 6.09
N ASP A 20 -3.83 -39.40 6.95
CA ASP A 20 -4.17 -39.77 8.32
C ASP A 20 -4.93 -38.61 8.99
N GLU A 21 -6.08 -38.89 9.62
CA GLU A 21 -6.85 -37.86 10.32
C GLU A 21 -5.97 -37.08 11.30
N ALA A 22 -4.96 -37.73 11.90
CA ALA A 22 -3.99 -37.08 12.77
C ALA A 22 -3.17 -36.02 12.01
N GLN A 23 -2.73 -36.32 10.80
CA GLN A 23 -1.95 -35.39 9.97
C GLN A 23 -2.80 -34.20 9.51
N ARG A 24 -4.09 -34.41 9.19
CA ARG A 24 -5.03 -33.31 8.89
C ARG A 24 -5.28 -32.41 10.10
N ARG A 25 -5.51 -33.00 11.28
CA ARG A 25 -5.71 -32.25 12.53
C ARG A 25 -4.49 -31.42 12.88
N GLU A 26 -3.29 -31.97 12.69
CA GLU A 26 -2.06 -31.23 12.94
C GLU A 26 -1.87 -30.07 11.96
N ILE A 27 -2.15 -30.27 10.67
CA ILE A 27 -2.10 -29.19 9.67
C ILE A 27 -3.08 -28.07 10.03
N ILE A 28 -4.31 -28.41 10.44
CA ILE A 28 -5.31 -27.41 10.87
C ILE A 28 -4.81 -26.64 12.09
N ARG A 29 -4.35 -27.34 13.13
CA ARG A 29 -3.83 -26.73 14.36
C ARG A 29 -2.66 -25.77 14.09
N VAL A 30 -1.71 -26.19 13.25
CA VAL A 30 -0.56 -25.35 12.88
C VAL A 30 -1.01 -24.13 12.08
N SER A 31 -1.95 -24.31 11.16
CA SER A 31 -2.50 -23.20 10.35
C SER A 31 -3.25 -22.19 11.23
N GLU A 32 -4.10 -22.66 12.15
CA GLU A 32 -4.82 -21.82 13.11
C GLU A 32 -3.86 -21.03 14.01
N GLN A 33 -2.80 -21.68 14.51
CA GLN A 33 -1.77 -21.02 15.29
C GLN A 33 -1.03 -19.94 14.47
N GLN A 34 -0.70 -20.23 13.20
CA GLN A 34 -0.06 -19.27 12.32
C GLN A 34 -0.97 -18.06 12.03
N ILE A 35 -2.26 -18.29 11.81
CA ILE A 35 -3.25 -17.23 11.62
C ILE A 35 -3.35 -16.36 12.88
N ALA A 36 -3.46 -16.99 14.06
CA ALA A 36 -3.55 -16.26 15.33
C ALA A 36 -2.29 -15.43 15.61
N ASN A 37 -1.10 -15.99 15.37
CA ASN A 37 0.17 -15.27 15.52
C ASN A 37 0.25 -14.10 14.54
N ALA A 38 -0.12 -14.31 13.27
CA ALA A 38 -0.13 -13.25 12.26
C ALA A 38 -1.10 -12.12 12.66
N GLN A 39 -2.31 -12.46 13.12
CA GLN A 39 -3.29 -11.49 13.60
C GLN A 39 -2.75 -10.67 14.78
N GLN A 40 -2.12 -11.31 15.76
CA GLN A 40 -1.50 -10.60 16.88
C GLN A 40 -0.40 -9.63 16.44
N GLU A 41 0.47 -10.04 15.51
CA GLU A 41 1.51 -9.18 14.97
C GLU A 41 0.92 -8.00 14.19
N PHE A 42 -0.16 -8.21 13.42
CA PHE A 42 -0.90 -7.13 12.77
C PHE A 42 -1.47 -6.13 13.79
N THR A 43 -2.13 -6.60 14.85
CA THR A 43 -2.68 -5.72 15.89
C THR A 43 -1.61 -4.92 16.62
N LYS A 44 -0.44 -5.54 16.91
CA LYS A 44 0.70 -4.82 17.52
C LYS A 44 1.25 -3.74 16.59
N MET A 45 1.34 -4.03 15.30
CA MET A 45 1.83 -3.08 14.30
C MET A 45 0.87 -1.90 14.13
N GLU A 46 -0.43 -2.16 14.03
CA GLU A 46 -1.48 -1.13 14.02
C GLU A 46 -1.44 -0.26 15.27
N ALA A 47 -1.37 -0.88 16.46
CA ALA A 47 -1.25 -0.14 17.71
C ALA A 47 0.02 0.73 17.77
N ARG A 48 1.13 0.28 17.17
CA ARG A 48 2.38 1.07 17.10
C ARG A 48 2.22 2.28 16.20
N ILE A 49 1.56 2.14 15.05
CA ILE A 49 1.30 3.22 14.11
C ILE A 49 0.36 4.26 14.74
N LEU A 50 -0.74 3.82 15.35
CA LEU A 50 -1.79 4.70 15.88
C LEU A 50 -1.44 5.36 17.23
N ARG A 51 -0.71 4.68 18.12
CA ARG A 51 -0.30 5.26 19.43
C ARG A 51 0.83 6.28 19.32
N GLN A 52 1.46 6.39 18.15
CA GLN A 52 2.57 7.29 17.88
C GLN A 52 2.14 8.50 17.04
N THR A 53 0.89 8.97 17.13
CA THR A 53 0.57 10.31 16.62
C THR A 53 1.40 11.32 17.41
N PRO A 54 2.47 11.90 16.85
CA PRO A 54 3.37 12.75 17.61
C PRO A 54 2.66 14.06 17.93
N VAL A 55 3.05 14.71 19.02
CA VAL A 55 2.55 16.05 19.39
C VAL A 55 2.76 17.08 18.27
N ASN A 56 3.68 16.81 17.33
CA ASN A 56 4.04 17.67 16.20
C ASN A 56 3.54 17.10 14.85
N ALA A 57 2.37 16.46 14.81
CA ALA A 57 1.80 15.99 13.54
C ALA A 57 1.27 17.17 12.70
N VAL A 58 1.63 17.20 11.41
CA VAL A 58 1.04 18.14 10.46
C VAL A 58 -0.33 17.58 10.04
N THR A 59 -1.37 18.41 10.14
CA THR A 59 -2.71 18.01 9.74
C THR A 59 -3.01 18.52 8.35
N LEU A 60 -3.37 17.61 7.44
CA LEU A 60 -3.91 17.94 6.13
C LEU A 60 -5.45 18.03 6.24
N PRO A 61 -6.05 19.23 6.18
CA PRO A 61 -7.50 19.38 6.28
C PRO A 61 -8.22 18.81 5.05
N ALA A 62 -9.45 18.34 5.27
CA ALA A 62 -10.34 17.89 4.19
C ALA A 62 -10.60 19.01 3.17
N GLY A 63 -10.80 18.63 1.91
CA GLY A 63 -11.02 19.56 0.80
C GLY A 63 -9.74 20.22 0.28
N SER A 64 -8.56 19.79 0.74
CA SER A 64 -7.29 20.33 0.24
C SER A 64 -7.06 19.98 -1.22
N THR A 65 -6.48 20.91 -1.98
CA THR A 65 -5.96 20.67 -3.33
C THR A 65 -4.44 20.86 -3.33
N ASP A 66 -3.70 19.88 -3.87
CA ASP A 66 -2.23 19.83 -3.91
C ASP A 66 -1.58 20.06 -2.53
N GLY A 67 -2.26 19.61 -1.47
CA GLY A 67 -1.90 19.90 -0.09
C GLY A 67 -0.93 18.89 0.51
N LEU A 68 -0.91 17.65 0.01
CA LEU A 68 -0.11 16.59 0.60
C LEU A 68 1.39 16.82 0.43
N ALA A 69 1.83 17.32 -0.74
CA ALA A 69 3.24 17.65 -0.95
C ALA A 69 3.73 18.73 0.03
N ALA A 70 2.90 19.75 0.29
CA ALA A 70 3.20 20.79 1.26
C ALA A 70 3.24 20.21 2.70
N ALA A 71 2.28 19.36 3.06
CA ALA A 71 2.26 18.71 4.36
C ALA A 71 3.48 17.79 4.60
N VAL A 72 3.96 17.09 3.56
CA VAL A 72 5.18 16.29 3.63
C VAL A 72 6.40 17.18 3.88
N ALA A 73 6.50 18.31 3.19
CA ALA A 73 7.59 19.27 3.38
C ALA A 73 7.55 19.91 4.77
N GLU A 74 6.36 20.28 5.26
CA GLU A 74 6.17 20.87 6.59
C GLU A 74 6.47 19.89 7.72
N ALA A 75 6.03 18.63 7.59
CA ALA A 75 6.29 17.60 8.59
C ALA A 75 7.79 17.30 8.71
N GLY A 76 8.51 17.42 7.59
CA GLY A 76 9.95 17.20 7.51
C GLY A 76 10.36 15.76 7.84
N ARG A 77 11.67 15.55 7.94
CA ARG A 77 12.24 14.22 8.19
C ARG A 77 11.77 13.61 9.51
N GLY A 78 11.14 12.45 9.39
CA GLY A 78 10.60 11.67 10.49
C GLY A 78 9.24 12.18 10.99
N GLY A 79 8.67 13.20 10.34
CA GLY A 79 7.39 13.76 10.71
C GLY A 79 6.21 12.86 10.37
N THR A 80 5.05 13.23 10.93
CA THR A 80 3.78 12.54 10.72
C THR A 80 2.79 13.51 10.09
N ILE A 81 2.11 13.04 9.04
CA ILE A 81 0.99 13.71 8.38
C ILE A 81 -0.30 12.97 8.74
N LEU A 82 -1.26 13.70 9.29
CA LEU A 82 -2.62 13.23 9.53
C LEU A 82 -3.53 13.76 8.42
N VAL A 83 -4.01 12.86 7.57
CA VAL A 83 -4.97 13.19 6.51
C VAL A 83 -6.36 13.04 7.09
N LYS A 84 -7.08 14.16 7.22
CA LYS A 84 -8.43 14.18 7.81
C LYS A 84 -9.44 13.47 6.92
N ALA A 85 -10.53 12.98 7.53
CA ALA A 85 -11.60 12.36 6.75
C ALA A 85 -12.24 13.38 5.79
N GLY A 86 -12.46 12.99 4.53
CA GLY A 86 -12.94 13.85 3.46
C GLY A 86 -12.16 13.64 2.17
N GLU A 87 -12.53 14.40 1.14
CA GLU A 87 -11.91 14.33 -0.18
C GLU A 87 -10.72 15.29 -0.26
N HIS A 88 -9.63 14.84 -0.87
CA HIS A 88 -8.43 15.62 -1.14
C HIS A 88 -8.07 15.43 -2.62
N LEU A 89 -7.71 16.51 -3.31
CA LEU A 89 -7.31 16.45 -4.71
C LEU A 89 -5.79 16.66 -4.83
N GLU A 90 -5.11 15.78 -5.54
CA GLU A 90 -3.71 15.96 -5.93
C GLU A 90 -3.65 15.89 -7.45
N THR A 91 -3.33 17.03 -8.09
CA THR A 91 -3.35 17.18 -9.55
C THR A 91 -2.14 16.52 -10.22
N GLY A 92 -1.10 16.18 -9.44
CA GLY A 92 0.12 15.55 -9.93
C GLY A 92 0.75 14.59 -8.92
N THR A 93 1.95 14.11 -9.27
CA THR A 93 2.70 13.18 -8.42
C THR A 93 3.22 13.86 -7.16
N VAL A 94 2.84 13.33 -6.00
CA VAL A 94 3.44 13.68 -4.71
C VAL A 94 4.71 12.86 -4.50
N THR A 95 5.87 13.51 -4.53
CA THR A 95 7.17 12.83 -4.35
C THR A 95 7.63 12.87 -2.89
N ILE A 96 7.87 11.70 -2.32
CA ILE A 96 8.33 11.49 -0.95
C ILE A 96 9.80 11.01 -1.00
N THR A 97 10.72 11.88 -0.61
CA THR A 97 12.17 11.60 -0.61
C THR A 97 12.77 11.42 0.79
N GLU A 98 11.99 11.71 1.83
CA GLU A 98 12.41 11.59 3.22
C GLU A 98 11.53 10.60 3.97
N LYS A 99 12.03 10.11 5.11
CA LYS A 99 11.24 9.29 6.03
C LYS A 99 10.06 10.12 6.54
N VAL A 100 8.83 9.67 6.29
CA VAL A 100 7.60 10.27 6.85
C VAL A 100 6.58 9.19 7.15
N THR A 101 5.62 9.51 8.02
CA THR A 101 4.46 8.68 8.32
C THR A 101 3.20 9.41 7.87
N ILE A 102 2.44 8.84 6.93
CA ILE A 102 1.16 9.38 6.45
C ILE A 102 0.05 8.47 6.96
N ILE A 103 -0.89 9.04 7.72
CA ILE A 103 -2.01 8.31 8.33
C ILE A 103 -3.31 8.97 7.85
N GLY A 104 -4.11 8.21 7.12
CA GLY A 104 -5.49 8.54 6.79
C GLY A 104 -6.43 8.25 7.95
N GLU A 105 -7.25 9.24 8.30
CA GLU A 105 -8.45 8.97 9.07
C GLU A 105 -9.44 8.14 8.24
N LYS A 106 -10.34 7.42 8.92
CA LYS A 106 -11.38 6.64 8.24
C LYS A 106 -12.23 7.57 7.37
N GLY A 107 -12.19 7.35 6.05
CA GLY A 107 -12.89 8.18 5.06
C GLY A 107 -12.03 9.29 4.46
N ALA A 108 -10.71 9.31 4.71
CA ALA A 108 -9.75 10.14 3.98
C ALA A 108 -9.54 9.56 2.57
N VAL A 109 -9.98 10.30 1.56
CA VAL A 109 -9.91 9.92 0.14
C VAL A 109 -8.99 10.88 -0.60
N ILE A 110 -7.96 10.37 -1.26
CA ILE A 110 -7.09 11.15 -2.15
C ILE A 110 -7.47 10.82 -3.59
N PHE A 111 -7.98 11.82 -4.31
CA PHE A 111 -8.18 11.80 -5.75
C PHE A 111 -6.91 12.25 -6.46
N SER A 112 -6.35 11.37 -7.28
CA SER A 112 -5.16 11.63 -8.07
C SER A 112 -5.53 12.00 -9.51
N GLY A 113 -5.09 13.18 -9.94
CA GLY A 113 -5.14 13.65 -11.33
C GLY A 113 -4.05 13.05 -12.23
N THR A 114 -3.20 12.14 -11.71
CA THR A 114 -2.14 11.50 -12.50
C THR A 114 -2.70 10.62 -13.61
N GLU A 115 -2.16 10.77 -14.81
CA GLU A 115 -2.61 10.06 -16.00
C GLU A 115 -1.96 8.67 -16.13
N GLY A 116 -2.64 7.78 -16.85
CA GLY A 116 -2.11 6.48 -17.26
C GLY A 116 -0.79 6.57 -18.04
N VAL A 117 -0.13 5.43 -18.22
CA VAL A 117 1.11 5.35 -19.01
C VAL A 117 0.85 5.85 -20.43
N ASN A 118 1.48 6.95 -20.81
CA ASN A 118 1.37 7.52 -22.15
C ASN A 118 2.36 6.87 -23.12
N VAL A 119 2.26 7.22 -24.40
CA VAL A 119 3.10 6.68 -25.50
C VAL A 119 4.60 6.95 -25.27
N ALA A 120 4.95 7.93 -24.42
CA ALA A 120 6.32 8.23 -24.02
C ALA A 120 6.85 7.32 -22.89
N GLY A 121 6.06 6.34 -22.42
CA GLY A 121 6.46 5.35 -21.42
C GLY A 121 6.68 5.93 -20.02
N ARG A 122 6.17 7.15 -19.74
CA ARG A 122 6.37 7.80 -18.45
C ARG A 122 5.35 7.28 -17.43
N LEU A 123 5.85 6.73 -16.32
CA LEU A 123 5.03 6.38 -15.16
C LEU A 123 4.71 7.64 -14.38
N GLN A 124 3.42 7.90 -14.13
CA GLN A 124 2.95 8.98 -13.25
C GLN A 124 2.27 8.36 -12.03
N PRO A 125 3.00 8.10 -10.95
CA PRO A 125 2.39 7.62 -9.72
C PRO A 125 1.67 8.75 -8.97
N ALA A 126 0.58 8.47 -8.25
CA ALA A 126 -0.02 9.44 -7.32
C ALA A 126 0.96 9.75 -6.18
N LEU A 127 1.50 8.70 -5.55
CA LEU A 127 2.54 8.82 -4.52
C LEU A 127 3.83 8.16 -5.00
N TYR A 128 4.92 8.94 -5.10
CA TYR A 128 6.23 8.43 -5.48
C TYR A 128 7.19 8.41 -4.31
N ILE A 129 7.46 7.24 -3.76
CA ILE A 129 8.43 7.05 -2.68
C ILE A 129 9.79 6.75 -3.29
N LYS A 130 10.71 7.73 -3.25
CA LYS A 130 11.97 7.67 -3.98
C LYS A 130 13.16 7.85 -3.03
N GLY A 131 13.93 6.78 -2.81
CA GLY A 131 15.16 6.84 -2.01
C GLY A 131 14.94 6.97 -0.49
N ALA A 132 13.70 7.12 -0.04
CA ALA A 132 13.36 7.30 1.37
C ALA A 132 13.38 5.97 2.13
N THR A 133 13.94 5.95 3.34
CA THR A 133 13.92 4.75 4.19
C THR A 133 12.87 4.87 5.28
N GLY A 134 12.05 3.83 5.47
CA GLY A 134 11.13 3.75 6.60
C GLY A 134 9.88 4.64 6.48
N VAL A 135 9.41 4.88 5.25
CA VAL A 135 8.15 5.58 4.99
C VAL A 135 6.98 4.69 5.39
N VAL A 136 5.96 5.28 6.02
CA VAL A 136 4.72 4.57 6.38
C VAL A 136 3.55 5.27 5.69
N ILE A 137 2.74 4.51 4.96
CA ILE A 137 1.47 4.97 4.38
C ILE A 137 0.37 4.05 4.91
N TYR A 138 -0.56 4.64 5.65
CA TYR A 138 -1.57 3.89 6.39
C TYR A 138 -2.96 4.48 6.24
N GLY A 139 -3.97 3.63 6.03
CA GLY A 139 -5.37 4.03 6.18
C GLY A 139 -5.91 4.99 5.11
N LEU A 140 -5.24 5.16 3.97
CA LEU A 140 -5.68 6.05 2.89
C LEU A 140 -6.55 5.31 1.88
N ASP A 141 -7.54 6.00 1.33
CA ASP A 141 -8.29 5.55 0.16
C ASP A 141 -7.81 6.37 -1.06
N LEU A 142 -6.95 5.78 -1.91
CA LEU A 142 -6.45 6.41 -3.13
C LEU A 142 -7.35 6.06 -4.31
N ARG A 143 -7.77 7.09 -5.06
CA ARG A 143 -8.60 6.95 -6.25
C ARG A 143 -8.01 7.73 -7.40
N ALA A 144 -8.00 7.16 -8.59
CA ALA A 144 -7.76 7.96 -9.79
C ALA A 144 -8.99 8.83 -10.09
N ASP A 145 -8.77 10.07 -10.49
CA ASP A 145 -9.81 10.97 -11.00
C ASP A 145 -10.13 10.71 -12.49
N SER A 146 -9.33 9.86 -13.15
CA SER A 146 -9.54 9.45 -14.54
C SER A 146 -9.91 7.97 -14.66
N TYR A 147 -10.49 7.61 -15.82
CA TYR A 147 -10.87 6.22 -16.13
C TYR A 147 -9.69 5.24 -16.12
N LEU A 148 -8.47 5.74 -16.37
CA LEU A 148 -7.22 5.00 -16.31
C LEU A 148 -6.14 5.90 -15.71
N GLY A 149 -6.11 5.97 -14.38
CA GLY A 149 -5.03 6.64 -13.67
C GLY A 149 -3.69 5.94 -13.88
N GLY A 150 -2.61 6.64 -13.55
CA GLY A 150 -1.25 6.11 -13.59
C GLY A 150 -1.01 4.97 -12.59
N ILE A 151 0.03 5.10 -11.77
CA ILE A 151 0.29 4.16 -10.67
C ILE A 151 -0.28 4.77 -9.38
N GLY A 152 -0.85 3.97 -8.48
CA GLY A 152 -1.28 4.47 -7.17
C GLY A 152 -0.08 4.91 -6.35
N ILE A 153 0.76 3.95 -5.95
CA ILE A 153 1.98 4.19 -5.19
C ILE A 153 3.14 3.58 -5.95
N LEU A 154 4.24 4.31 -6.16
CA LEU A 154 5.46 3.75 -6.72
C LEU A 154 6.57 3.78 -5.67
N VAL A 155 7.17 2.63 -5.38
CA VAL A 155 8.27 2.50 -4.42
C VAL A 155 9.58 2.23 -5.18
N HIS A 156 10.52 3.16 -5.10
CA HIS A 156 11.81 3.05 -5.81
C HIS A 156 12.97 3.33 -4.87
N ASN A 157 13.82 2.31 -4.66
CA ASN A 157 14.99 2.37 -3.79
C ASN A 157 14.67 2.88 -2.38
N ALA A 158 13.51 2.48 -1.85
CA ALA A 158 12.95 2.99 -0.61
C ALA A 158 12.75 1.86 0.41
N PRO A 159 13.82 1.40 1.09
CA PRO A 159 13.77 0.23 1.95
C PRO A 159 12.94 0.49 3.20
N LYS A 160 12.37 -0.58 3.76
CA LYS A 160 11.54 -0.54 4.98
C LYS A 160 10.27 0.32 4.83
N THR A 161 9.82 0.55 3.60
CA THR A 161 8.53 1.17 3.33
C THR A 161 7.41 0.25 3.80
N VAL A 162 6.44 0.81 4.53
CA VAL A 162 5.24 0.11 5.00
C VAL A 162 4.03 0.75 4.33
N ILE A 163 3.28 -0.04 3.57
CA ILE A 163 2.00 0.34 2.98
C ILE A 163 0.97 -0.62 3.56
N SER A 164 0.03 -0.13 4.36
CA SER A 164 -0.92 -0.99 5.08
C SER A 164 -2.28 -0.34 5.25
N GLN A 165 -3.34 -1.16 5.22
CA GLN A 165 -4.74 -0.71 5.33
C GLN A 165 -5.12 0.42 4.36
N ASN A 166 -4.51 0.45 3.18
CA ASN A 166 -4.89 1.38 2.12
C ASN A 166 -5.82 0.68 1.13
N SER A 167 -6.76 1.45 0.58
CA SER A 167 -7.55 1.05 -0.58
C SER A 167 -7.05 1.86 -1.78
N ILE A 168 -6.84 1.20 -2.92
CA ILE A 168 -6.26 1.82 -4.12
C ILE A 168 -7.10 1.38 -5.32
N THR A 169 -7.75 2.32 -6.00
CA THR A 169 -8.72 2.02 -7.07
C THR A 169 -8.58 2.99 -8.25
N GLY A 170 -8.93 2.54 -9.46
CA GLY A 170 -8.90 3.36 -10.68
C GLY A 170 -7.52 3.58 -11.30
N PHE A 171 -6.46 3.01 -10.72
CA PHE A 171 -5.09 3.09 -11.27
C PHE A 171 -4.77 1.90 -12.17
N SER A 172 -3.89 2.12 -13.15
CA SER A 172 -3.32 1.05 -13.99
C SER A 172 -2.45 0.06 -13.20
N GLY A 173 -1.90 0.48 -12.07
CA GLY A 173 -1.20 -0.36 -11.10
C GLY A 173 -1.36 0.18 -9.68
N GLY A 174 -1.57 -0.69 -8.70
CA GLY A 174 -1.82 -0.28 -7.31
C GLY A 174 -0.56 0.19 -6.56
N ILE A 175 0.45 -0.68 -6.49
CA ILE A 175 1.76 -0.47 -5.84
C ILE A 175 2.86 -1.04 -6.75
#